data_AF-A0A350JIU2-F1
#
_entry.id   AF-A0A350JIU2-F1
#
_cell.length_a   1.000
_cell.length_b   1.000
_cell.length_c   1.000
_cell.angle_alpha   90.00
_cell.angle_beta   90.00
_cell.angle_gamma   90.00
#
_symmetry.space_group_name_H-M   'P 1'
#
loop_
_entity.id
_entity.type
_entity.pdbx_description
1 polymer ?
#
loop_
_entity_poly.entity_id
_entity_poly.type
_entity_poly.pdbx_seq_one_letter_code
_entity_poly.pdbx_strand_id
1 'polypeptide(L)'
;GALDEFVLTHDSTYLVQASLGHRNLYGQFLVLALVGSFLGLGRKFGFGAFGLVMVVSTVIVLLLSRSTWLVAVVCFSLMLWFEIRKFGIGMVIKPKIGWLVGASLILILLVVLVDDIYTLEHHFLTLINYDTGTTMDRFLLVSRSLKLGFDSLILGTGIGDWPIQIMRFDQSGMLTENGDVYYQRAHNDFAQVFAESGILAGVFYAVVFVLGLGSSLKAAMKRQDQISVIVFMLWCGLLIVGLTNFPKERPEFAVFFGILLALTPSQIDVHLPKKGVLMISMLLALVGFSLFSLRMKSEFFFTKALQSQELASWILHKEYLDQVNDEILPFDHIGRPIDWHRGYGRVNAGEPQKVRELFQEALDLNPFHPETLNGLGSVRASNGEFELAENYFLESVARTPRYQAGQINLAAIYLVQGKGTKAFDSFISADPYLVTDRYVEIGTILARDSIKSMLPSFSERKMRLTTEAIYNTPSWSFEVIRHAAMNNNPFHVQLRIEALYYLLKNCENTECAEVYNLKEKYVPDHKIDLDL
;
A
#
# COMPACT_ATOMS: atom_id res chain seq x y z
N GLY A 1 4.95 28.69 -19.69
CA GLY A 1 6.25 27.98 -19.57
C GLY A 1 6.25 26.96 -18.46
N ALA A 2 6.00 27.34 -17.19
CA ALA A 2 5.96 26.41 -16.05
C ALA A 2 4.54 26.13 -15.49
N LEU A 3 3.50 26.58 -16.20
CA LEU A 3 2.09 26.42 -15.82
C LEU A 3 1.24 25.80 -16.93
N ASP A 4 1.82 25.51 -18.11
CA ASP A 4 1.08 24.95 -19.25
C ASP A 4 0.95 23.41 -19.17
N GLU A 5 1.56 22.77 -18.17
CA GLU A 5 1.53 21.31 -17.96
C GLU A 5 1.03 20.88 -16.57
N PHE A 6 0.41 21.77 -15.78
CA PHE A 6 -0.19 21.35 -14.50
C PHE A 6 -1.57 20.76 -14.74
N VAL A 7 -1.62 19.58 -15.36
CA VAL A 7 -2.83 18.75 -15.37
C VAL A 7 -2.93 18.11 -14.00
N LEU A 8 -4.01 18.41 -13.27
CA LEU A 8 -4.28 17.90 -11.94
C LEU A 8 -4.76 16.44 -12.05
N THR A 9 -3.83 15.54 -12.36
CA THR A 9 -4.10 14.11 -12.51
C THR A 9 -4.23 13.43 -11.14
N HIS A 10 -4.92 12.30 -11.10
CA HIS A 10 -5.02 11.46 -9.90
C HIS A 10 -3.66 11.18 -9.27
N ASP A 11 -2.62 10.94 -10.08
CA ASP A 11 -1.28 10.63 -9.60
C ASP A 11 -0.56 11.86 -9.04
N SER A 12 -0.76 13.04 -9.65
CA SER A 12 -0.19 14.30 -9.14
C SER A 12 -0.67 14.63 -7.71
N THR A 13 -1.88 14.20 -7.34
CA THR A 13 -2.39 14.42 -5.98
C THR A 13 -1.66 13.60 -4.92
N TYR A 14 -0.93 12.54 -5.28
CA TYR A 14 -0.08 11.79 -4.34
C TYR A 14 1.22 12.54 -4.01
N LEU A 15 1.59 13.56 -4.78
CA LEU A 15 2.71 14.45 -4.46
C LEU A 15 2.37 15.43 -3.33
N VAL A 16 1.08 15.59 -2.98
CA VAL A 16 0.65 16.44 -1.86
C VAL A 16 1.04 15.76 -0.55
N GLN A 17 2.22 16.11 -0.04
CA GLN A 17 2.71 15.68 1.26
C GLN A 17 2.20 16.64 2.35
N ALA A 18 1.45 16.11 3.32
CA ALA A 18 0.95 16.86 4.46
C ALA A 18 1.23 16.12 5.77
N SER A 19 1.32 16.88 6.86
CA SER A 19 1.54 16.34 8.22
C SER A 19 0.40 15.43 8.72
N LEU A 20 -0.76 15.45 8.06
CA LEU A 20 -1.95 14.66 8.40
C LEU A 20 -2.08 13.35 7.58
N GLY A 21 -1.04 12.98 6.84
CA GLY A 21 -0.95 11.67 6.18
C GLY A 21 -1.73 11.57 4.86
N HIS A 22 -2.21 10.36 4.56
CA HIS A 22 -2.75 9.96 3.25
C HIS A 22 -3.95 10.81 2.81
N ARG A 23 -3.98 11.27 1.54
CA ARG A 23 -5.00 12.18 0.97
C ARG A 23 -6.45 11.79 1.29
N ASN A 24 -6.76 10.48 1.27
CA ASN A 24 -8.11 9.98 1.55
C ASN A 24 -8.55 10.26 2.99
N LEU A 25 -7.69 9.99 3.97
CA LEU A 25 -7.99 10.25 5.39
C LEU A 25 -8.11 11.74 5.66
N TYR A 26 -7.20 12.53 5.07
CA TYR A 26 -7.25 13.98 5.19
C TYR A 26 -8.53 14.56 4.60
N GLY A 27 -8.92 14.17 3.39
CA GLY A 27 -10.17 14.59 2.78
C GLY A 27 -11.40 14.17 3.58
N GLN A 28 -11.44 12.94 4.09
CA GLN A 28 -12.52 12.46 4.94
C GLN A 28 -12.61 13.24 6.25
N PHE A 29 -11.47 13.53 6.90
CA PHE A 29 -11.42 14.36 8.09
C PHE A 29 -11.93 15.78 7.82
N LEU A 30 -11.53 16.39 6.69
CA LEU A 30 -12.01 17.72 6.30
C LEU A 30 -13.53 17.76 6.11
N VAL A 31 -14.13 16.73 5.51
CA VAL A 31 -15.60 16.63 5.40
C VAL A 31 -16.25 16.56 6.78
N LEU A 32 -15.73 15.73 7.70
CA LEU A 32 -16.27 15.63 9.06
C LEU A 32 -16.10 16.93 9.85
N ALA A 33 -14.93 17.58 9.74
CA ALA A 33 -14.65 18.86 10.37
C ALA A 33 -15.56 19.97 9.81
N LEU A 34 -15.82 19.97 8.50
CA LEU A 34 -16.76 20.88 7.84
C LEU A 34 -18.17 20.70 8.39
N VAL A 35 -18.66 19.46 8.47
CA VAL A 35 -19.98 19.15 9.06
C VAL A 35 -20.03 19.57 10.53
N GLY A 36 -18.98 19.29 11.31
CA GLY A 36 -18.87 19.69 12.70
C GLY A 36 -18.81 21.21 12.90
N SER A 37 -18.22 21.96 11.98
CA SER A 37 -18.12 23.42 12.05
C SER A 37 -19.49 24.12 12.09
N PHE A 38 -20.52 23.50 11.50
CA PHE A 38 -21.90 23.99 11.58
C PHE A 38 -22.47 24.00 13.00
N LEU A 39 -21.87 23.27 13.96
CA LEU A 39 -22.21 23.38 15.39
C LEU A 39 -21.83 24.74 15.98
N GLY A 40 -20.68 25.30 15.56
CA GLY A 40 -20.14 26.56 16.07
C GLY A 40 -20.61 27.79 15.29
N LEU A 41 -20.93 27.64 14.00
CA LEU A 41 -21.28 28.73 13.08
C LEU A 41 -22.72 29.27 13.22
N GLY A 42 -23.40 28.99 14.34
CA GLY A 42 -24.81 29.35 14.57
C GLY A 42 -25.19 30.79 14.17
N ARG A 43 -26.24 30.90 13.34
CA ARG A 43 -27.00 32.09 12.86
C ARG A 43 -26.23 33.29 12.25
N LYS A 44 -24.95 33.50 12.54
CA LYS A 44 -24.09 34.54 11.95
C LYS A 44 -23.14 33.92 10.94
N PHE A 45 -23.70 33.48 9.82
CA PHE A 45 -22.92 33.09 8.65
C PHE A 45 -22.30 34.35 8.03
N GLY A 46 -21.11 34.73 8.49
CA GLY A 46 -20.34 35.83 7.92
C GLY A 46 -19.52 35.40 6.70
N PHE A 47 -19.01 36.36 5.92
CA PHE A 47 -18.17 36.10 4.75
C PHE A 47 -16.94 35.21 5.06
N GLY A 48 -16.36 35.30 6.27
CA GLY A 48 -15.24 34.44 6.69
C GLY A 48 -15.61 32.97 6.85
N ALA A 49 -16.81 32.66 7.34
CA ALA A 49 -17.31 31.29 7.46
C ALA A 49 -17.61 30.68 6.08
N PHE A 50 -18.18 31.49 5.18
CA PHE A 50 -18.40 31.11 3.79
C PHE A 50 -17.07 30.87 3.05
N GLY A 51 -16.08 31.76 3.23
CA GLY A 51 -14.74 31.58 2.68
C GLY A 51 -14.07 30.30 3.16
N LEU A 52 -14.18 29.96 4.44
CA LEU A 52 -13.64 28.72 4.98
C LEU A 52 -14.32 27.48 4.38
N VAL A 53 -15.66 27.48 4.29
CA VAL A 53 -16.43 26.39 3.67
C VAL A 53 -16.02 26.21 2.20
N MET A 54 -15.87 27.30 1.46
CA MET A 54 -15.44 27.26 0.06
C MET A 54 -14.02 26.73 -0.07
N VAL A 55 -13.06 27.19 0.74
CA VAL A 55 -11.68 26.69 0.72
C VAL A 55 -11.63 25.21 1.04
N VAL A 56 -12.31 24.76 2.10
CA VAL A 56 -12.35 23.35 2.48
C VAL A 56 -13.00 22.50 1.39
N SER A 57 -14.09 22.99 0.79
CA SER A 57 -14.78 22.29 -0.31
C SER A 57 -13.91 22.20 -1.56
N THR A 58 -13.19 23.28 -1.92
CA THR A 58 -12.23 23.29 -3.02
C THR A 58 -11.09 22.29 -2.75
N VAL A 59 -10.56 22.24 -1.54
CA VAL A 59 -9.53 21.25 -1.16
C VAL A 59 -10.09 19.83 -1.29
N ILE A 60 -11.32 19.57 -0.85
CA ILE A 60 -11.95 18.25 -1.00
C ILE A 60 -12.07 17.84 -2.48
N VAL A 61 -12.47 18.77 -3.35
CA VAL A 61 -12.55 18.56 -4.79
C VAL A 61 -11.19 18.19 -5.38
N LEU A 62 -10.17 18.98 -5.04
CA LEU A 62 -8.80 18.80 -5.54
C LEU A 62 -8.16 17.47 -5.08
N LEU A 63 -8.64 16.88 -3.98
CA LEU A 63 -8.09 15.61 -3.47
C LEU A 63 -8.62 14.37 -4.21
N LEU A 64 -9.66 14.50 -5.06
CA LEU A 64 -10.19 13.44 -5.95
C LEU A 64 -10.44 12.06 -5.28
N SER A 65 -10.72 12.02 -3.98
CA SER A 65 -10.88 10.78 -3.22
C SER A 65 -12.32 10.28 -3.22
N ARG A 66 -12.56 9.11 -3.84
CA ARG A 66 -13.89 8.48 -3.96
C ARG A 66 -14.58 8.25 -2.61
N SER A 67 -13.82 7.82 -1.59
CA SER A 67 -14.35 7.58 -0.26
C SER A 67 -14.67 8.87 0.50
N THR A 68 -14.02 9.98 0.15
CA THR A 68 -14.34 11.32 0.66
C THR A 68 -15.67 11.81 0.09
N TRP A 69 -15.89 11.60 -1.21
CA TRP A 69 -17.16 11.92 -1.87
C TRP A 69 -18.34 11.16 -1.27
N LEU A 70 -18.17 9.87 -0.99
CA LEU A 70 -19.20 9.06 -0.34
C LEU A 70 -19.63 9.66 1.01
N VAL A 71 -18.68 10.06 1.86
CA VAL A 71 -18.96 10.70 3.15
C VAL A 71 -19.69 12.04 2.93
N ALA A 72 -19.22 12.86 1.99
CA ALA A 72 -19.82 14.16 1.69
C ALA A 72 -21.27 14.03 1.20
N VAL A 73 -21.53 13.12 0.26
CA VAL A 73 -22.87 12.85 -0.28
C VAL A 73 -23.81 12.39 0.82
N VAL A 74 -23.41 11.40 1.63
CA VAL A 74 -24.26 10.90 2.72
C VAL A 74 -24.59 12.01 3.73
N CYS A 75 -23.59 12.76 4.18
CA CYS A 75 -23.80 13.88 5.11
C CYS A 75 -24.72 14.95 4.52
N PHE A 76 -24.52 15.32 3.24
CA PHE A 76 -25.34 16.33 2.59
C PHE A 76 -26.79 15.86 2.35
N SER A 77 -26.99 14.61 1.92
CA SER A 77 -28.32 14.02 1.74
C SER A 77 -29.09 13.95 3.06
N LEU A 78 -28.42 13.58 4.16
CA LEU A 78 -29.02 13.57 5.50
C LEU A 78 -29.40 14.99 5.95
N MET A 79 -28.52 15.97 5.75
CA MET A 79 -28.80 17.37 6.05
C MET A 79 -30.03 17.87 5.29
N LEU A 80 -30.08 17.63 3.97
CA LEU A 80 -31.20 18.02 3.12
C LEU A 80 -32.52 17.36 3.57
N TRP A 81 -32.47 16.06 3.89
CA TRP A 81 -33.64 15.32 4.37
C TRP A 81 -34.22 15.91 5.67
N PHE A 82 -33.36 16.24 6.65
CA PHE A 82 -33.81 16.85 7.90
C PHE A 82 -34.37 18.26 7.71
N GLU A 83 -33.77 19.09 6.84
CA GLU A 83 -34.28 20.43 6.54
C GLU A 83 -35.64 20.38 5.81
N ILE A 84 -35.79 19.50 4.83
CA ILE A 84 -37.08 19.26 4.14
C ILE A 84 -38.14 18.82 5.15
N ARG A 85 -37.78 17.93 6.08
CA ARG A 85 -38.71 17.45 7.11
C ARG A 85 -39.14 18.55 8.09
N LYS A 86 -38.23 19.46 8.44
CA LYS A 86 -38.49 20.53 9.42
C LYS A 86 -39.31 21.68 8.84
N PHE A 87 -39.05 22.05 7.58
CA PHE A 87 -39.60 23.28 6.98
C PHE A 87 -40.48 23.05 5.75
N GLY A 88 -40.57 21.81 5.26
CA GLY A 88 -41.28 21.47 4.02
C GLY A 88 -40.49 21.84 2.76
N ILE A 89 -40.84 21.20 1.64
CA ILE A 89 -40.15 21.35 0.34
C ILE A 89 -40.17 22.83 -0.15
N GLY A 90 -41.25 23.56 0.12
CA GLY A 90 -41.41 24.94 -0.34
C GLY A 90 -40.45 25.97 0.29
N MET A 91 -39.80 25.66 1.42
CA MET A 91 -38.86 26.58 2.08
C MET A 91 -37.41 26.42 1.61
N VAL A 92 -37.05 25.25 1.04
CA VAL A 92 -35.73 24.98 0.43
C VAL A 92 -35.45 25.89 -0.77
N ILE A 93 -36.52 26.41 -1.39
CA ILE A 93 -36.49 27.34 -2.54
C ILE A 93 -36.23 28.80 -2.09
N LYS A 94 -36.23 29.11 -0.78
CA LYS A 94 -35.90 30.47 -0.30
C LYS A 94 -34.39 30.75 -0.44
N PRO A 95 -33.98 32.01 -0.72
CA PRO A 95 -32.62 32.33 -1.15
C PRO A 95 -31.54 31.79 -0.22
N LYS A 96 -31.70 31.85 1.11
CA LYS A 96 -30.69 31.37 2.07
C LYS A 96 -30.35 29.87 1.99
N ILE A 97 -31.29 29.01 1.57
CA ILE A 97 -31.04 27.56 1.36
C ILE A 97 -30.70 27.30 -0.12
N GLY A 98 -31.26 28.08 -1.05
CA GLY A 98 -30.86 28.10 -2.45
C GLY A 98 -29.38 28.43 -2.67
N TRP A 99 -28.75 29.23 -1.80
CA TRP A 99 -27.30 29.46 -1.81
C TRP A 99 -26.48 28.21 -1.45
N LEU A 100 -26.96 27.36 -0.52
CA LEU A 100 -26.28 26.10 -0.17
C LEU A 100 -26.41 25.06 -1.29
N VAL A 101 -27.64 24.87 -1.80
CA VAL A 101 -27.89 23.98 -2.95
C VAL A 101 -27.16 24.48 -4.20
N GLY A 102 -27.15 25.80 -4.42
CA GLY A 102 -26.41 26.46 -5.49
C GLY A 102 -24.90 26.33 -5.35
N ALA A 103 -24.34 26.48 -4.14
CA ALA A 103 -22.92 26.26 -3.88
C ALA A 103 -22.53 24.79 -4.09
N SER A 104 -23.38 23.83 -3.69
CA SER A 104 -23.16 22.40 -3.96
C SER A 104 -23.23 22.08 -5.45
N LEU A 105 -24.16 22.69 -6.20
CA LEU A 105 -24.24 22.55 -7.66
C LEU A 105 -23.07 23.22 -8.37
N ILE A 106 -22.60 24.36 -7.89
CA ILE A 106 -21.39 25.04 -8.39
C ILE A 106 -20.14 24.22 -8.08
N LEU A 107 -20.08 23.57 -6.92
CA LEU A 107 -18.99 22.65 -6.57
C LEU A 107 -19.00 21.43 -7.50
N ILE A 108 -20.17 20.83 -7.76
CA ILE A 108 -20.33 19.74 -8.73
C ILE A 108 -19.95 20.21 -10.14
N LEU A 109 -20.34 21.42 -10.54
CA LEU A 109 -19.99 22.00 -11.84
C LEU A 109 -18.48 22.29 -11.94
N LEU A 110 -17.85 22.79 -10.89
CA LEU A 110 -16.41 23.01 -10.81
C LEU A 110 -15.64 21.68 -10.86
N VAL A 111 -16.15 20.61 -10.26
CA VAL A 111 -15.60 19.25 -10.40
C VAL A 111 -15.64 18.80 -11.86
N VAL A 112 -16.77 19.00 -12.53
CA VAL A 112 -16.95 18.66 -13.96
C VAL A 112 -16.11 19.55 -14.89
N LEU A 113 -15.75 20.76 -14.46
CA LEU A 113 -14.96 21.72 -15.25
C LEU A 113 -13.44 21.59 -15.02
N VAL A 114 -13.02 21.09 -13.86
CA VAL A 114 -11.59 20.93 -13.49
C VAL A 114 -11.04 19.58 -13.91
N ASP A 115 -11.90 18.56 -14.05
CA ASP A 115 -11.49 17.21 -14.41
C ASP A 115 -12.06 16.83 -15.78
N ASP A 116 -11.26 16.15 -16.60
CA ASP A 116 -11.71 15.69 -17.91
C ASP A 116 -12.82 14.63 -17.71
N ILE A 117 -13.85 14.63 -18.58
CA ILE A 117 -14.95 13.65 -18.53
C ILE A 117 -14.38 12.21 -18.55
N TYR A 118 -13.23 12.05 -19.19
CA TYR A 118 -12.44 10.82 -19.24
C TYR A 118 -12.01 10.30 -17.85
N THR A 119 -11.62 11.16 -16.91
CA THR A 119 -11.20 10.76 -15.56
C THR A 119 -12.37 10.27 -14.72
N LEU A 120 -13.55 10.89 -14.88
CA LEU A 120 -14.80 10.48 -14.23
C LEU A 120 -15.27 9.11 -14.75
N GLU A 121 -15.21 8.91 -16.07
CA GLU A 121 -15.49 7.62 -16.70
C GLU A 121 -14.48 6.56 -16.24
N HIS A 122 -13.18 6.85 -16.22
CA HIS A 122 -12.16 5.95 -15.73
C HIS A 122 -12.33 5.62 -14.24
N HIS A 123 -12.72 6.59 -13.41
CA HIS A 123 -13.06 6.38 -12.00
C HIS A 123 -14.28 5.49 -11.81
N PHE A 124 -15.28 5.60 -12.69
CA PHE A 124 -16.46 4.76 -12.69
C PHE A 124 -16.16 3.34 -13.18
N LEU A 125 -15.38 3.21 -14.26
CA LEU A 125 -14.94 1.93 -14.80
C LEU A 125 -14.04 1.17 -13.83
N THR A 126 -13.10 1.84 -13.15
CA THR A 126 -12.25 1.23 -12.12
C THR A 126 -12.97 0.95 -10.79
N LEU A 127 -14.21 1.41 -10.60
CA LEU A 127 -15.09 0.91 -9.52
C LEU A 127 -15.67 -0.48 -9.87
N ILE A 128 -15.75 -0.81 -11.15
CA ILE A 128 -16.33 -2.05 -11.68
C ILE A 128 -15.23 -3.03 -12.11
N ASN A 129 -14.06 -2.53 -12.49
CA ASN A 129 -12.95 -3.34 -12.96
C ASN A 129 -12.12 -3.86 -11.78
N TYR A 130 -12.26 -5.16 -11.51
CA TYR A 130 -11.57 -5.86 -10.44
C TYR A 130 -10.15 -6.32 -10.83
N ASP A 131 -9.83 -6.34 -12.12
CA ASP A 131 -8.66 -7.06 -12.63
C ASP A 131 -7.34 -6.26 -12.61
N THR A 132 -7.35 -4.97 -12.23
CA THR A 132 -6.12 -4.16 -12.15
C THR A 132 -6.12 -3.15 -10.98
N GLY A 133 -5.04 -3.15 -10.19
CA GLY A 133 -4.68 -2.07 -9.25
C GLY A 133 -5.23 -2.18 -7.82
N THR A 134 -5.19 -1.04 -7.09
CA THR A 134 -5.44 -0.94 -5.63
C THR A 134 -6.81 -1.42 -5.12
N THR A 135 -7.79 -1.66 -6.00
CA THR A 135 -9.12 -2.13 -5.63
C THR A 135 -9.11 -3.62 -5.27
N MET A 136 -8.39 -4.45 -6.05
CA MET A 136 -8.21 -5.88 -5.75
C MET A 136 -7.51 -6.05 -4.40
N ASP A 137 -6.43 -5.31 -4.18
CA ASP A 137 -5.67 -5.37 -2.93
C ASP A 137 -6.57 -5.05 -1.73
N ARG A 138 -7.41 -4.01 -1.80
CA ARG A 138 -8.37 -3.71 -0.71
C ARG A 138 -9.35 -4.84 -0.45
N PHE A 139 -9.89 -5.48 -1.49
CA PHE A 139 -10.80 -6.60 -1.33
C PHE A 139 -10.09 -7.82 -0.71
N LEU A 140 -8.91 -8.16 -1.20
CA LEU A 140 -8.09 -9.24 -0.66
C LEU A 140 -7.68 -8.97 0.78
N LEU A 141 -7.27 -7.75 1.11
CA LEU A 141 -6.92 -7.34 2.47
C LEU A 141 -8.10 -7.51 3.43
N VAL A 142 -9.28 -7.01 3.08
CA VAL A 142 -10.46 -7.15 3.95
C VAL A 142 -10.86 -8.62 4.09
N SER A 143 -10.96 -9.37 2.99
CA SER A 143 -11.38 -10.78 3.02
C SER A 143 -10.42 -11.67 3.82
N ARG A 144 -9.10 -11.48 3.64
CA ARG A 144 -8.06 -12.19 4.39
C ARG A 144 -8.01 -11.76 5.85
N SER A 145 -8.30 -10.50 6.16
CA SER A 145 -8.44 -10.01 7.55
C SER A 145 -9.62 -10.64 8.26
N LEU A 146 -10.78 -10.78 7.59
CA LEU A 146 -11.91 -11.52 8.14
C LEU A 146 -11.54 -12.99 8.37
N LYS A 147 -10.83 -13.61 7.43
CA LYS A 147 -10.34 -14.98 7.58
C LYS A 147 -9.40 -15.13 8.78
N LEU A 148 -8.48 -14.19 9.00
CA LEU A 148 -7.63 -14.12 10.20
C LEU A 148 -8.47 -14.10 11.48
N GLY A 149 -9.46 -13.22 11.54
CA GLY A 149 -10.38 -13.14 12.68
C GLY A 149 -11.15 -14.44 12.90
N PHE A 150 -11.62 -15.12 11.86
CA PHE A 150 -12.29 -16.41 12.00
C PHE A 150 -11.36 -17.54 12.44
N ASP A 151 -10.10 -17.55 12.00
CA ASP A 151 -9.12 -18.55 12.41
C ASP A 151 -8.71 -18.38 13.89
N SER A 152 -8.79 -17.15 14.43
CA SER A 152 -8.51 -16.82 15.83
C SER A 152 -9.71 -16.16 16.51
N LEU A 153 -10.87 -16.81 16.45
CA LEU A 153 -12.17 -16.20 16.74
C LEU A 153 -12.27 -15.45 18.08
N ILE A 154 -11.73 -16.02 19.16
CA ILE A 154 -11.98 -15.50 20.52
C ILE A 154 -11.05 -14.32 20.83
N LEU A 155 -9.74 -14.51 20.66
CA LEU A 155 -8.72 -13.55 21.08
C LEU A 155 -8.17 -12.70 19.92
N GLY A 156 -8.48 -13.07 18.67
CA GLY A 156 -7.81 -12.53 17.50
C GLY A 156 -6.37 -13.03 17.41
N THR A 157 -5.63 -12.47 16.47
CA THR A 157 -4.23 -12.84 16.23
C THR A 157 -3.24 -12.16 17.18
N GLY A 158 -3.66 -11.13 17.92
CA GLY A 158 -2.77 -10.25 18.68
C GLY A 158 -2.80 -8.82 18.13
N ILE A 159 -2.79 -7.83 19.03
CA ILE A 159 -2.77 -6.40 18.66
C ILE A 159 -1.41 -6.08 18.04
N GLY A 160 -1.41 -5.54 16.81
CA GLY A 160 -0.20 -5.21 16.08
C GLY A 160 0.41 -6.35 15.27
N ASP A 161 -0.12 -7.58 15.38
CA ASP A 161 0.39 -8.75 14.64
C ASP A 161 -0.21 -8.88 13.24
N TRP A 162 -1.22 -8.09 12.91
CA TRP A 162 -1.86 -8.14 11.59
C TRP A 162 -0.87 -8.01 10.41
N PRO A 163 0.11 -7.07 10.40
CA PRO A 163 1.07 -6.94 9.30
C PRO A 163 1.94 -8.18 9.10
N ILE A 164 2.14 -8.96 10.16
CA ILE A 164 2.88 -10.23 10.13
C ILE A 164 1.97 -11.32 9.57
N GLN A 165 0.78 -11.46 10.15
CA GLN A 165 -0.12 -12.56 9.84
C GLN A 165 -0.75 -12.44 8.44
N ILE A 166 -0.87 -11.25 7.87
CA ILE A 166 -1.37 -11.07 6.50
C ILE A 166 -0.41 -11.66 5.45
N MET A 167 0.89 -11.74 5.77
CA MET A 167 1.91 -12.31 4.87
C MET A 167 1.86 -13.83 4.78
N ARG A 168 1.10 -14.51 5.65
CA ARG A 168 0.86 -15.97 5.56
C ARG A 168 0.08 -16.37 4.30
N PHE A 169 -0.65 -15.42 3.69
CA PHE A 169 -1.41 -15.63 2.47
C PHE A 169 -0.54 -15.43 1.23
N ASP A 170 -0.95 -16.01 0.11
CA ASP A 170 -0.29 -15.78 -1.18
C ASP A 170 -0.44 -14.31 -1.63
N GLN A 171 0.67 -13.64 -1.94
CA GLN A 171 0.68 -12.22 -2.33
C GLN A 171 0.56 -12.02 -3.85
N SER A 172 0.44 -13.09 -4.65
CA SER A 172 0.30 -13.01 -6.11
C SER A 172 -0.77 -12.01 -6.55
N GLY A 173 -0.40 -11.10 -7.46
CA GLY A 173 -1.31 -10.09 -8.02
C GLY A 173 -1.57 -8.88 -7.11
N MET A 174 -0.95 -8.82 -5.93
CA MET A 174 -0.96 -7.65 -5.04
C MET A 174 0.32 -6.85 -5.19
N LEU A 175 0.32 -5.57 -4.78
CA LEU A 175 1.54 -4.74 -4.78
C LEU A 175 2.67 -5.30 -3.89
N THR A 176 2.33 -6.19 -2.94
CA THR A 176 3.26 -6.86 -2.03
C THR A 176 3.99 -8.05 -2.68
N GLU A 177 3.61 -8.48 -3.88
CA GLU A 177 4.17 -9.69 -4.52
C GLU A 177 5.69 -9.63 -4.76
N ASN A 178 6.22 -8.42 -4.97
CA ASN A 178 7.63 -8.13 -5.18
C ASN A 178 8.44 -8.09 -3.86
N GLY A 179 7.78 -7.97 -2.70
CA GLY A 179 8.46 -7.83 -1.41
C GLY A 179 9.09 -6.46 -1.15
N ASP A 180 8.76 -5.44 -1.94
CA ASP A 180 9.23 -4.04 -1.76
C ASP A 180 8.20 -3.16 -1.03
N VAL A 181 6.93 -3.54 -1.09
CA VAL A 181 5.81 -2.84 -0.45
C VAL A 181 5.19 -3.78 0.56
N TYR A 182 4.81 -3.24 1.73
CA TYR A 182 4.16 -3.99 2.80
C TYR A 182 2.95 -3.22 3.32
N TYR A 183 1.83 -3.92 3.45
CA TYR A 183 0.64 -3.35 4.06
C TYR A 183 0.75 -3.38 5.58
N GLN A 184 0.47 -2.24 6.21
CA GLN A 184 0.44 -2.11 7.67
C GLN A 184 -0.96 -2.30 8.25
N ARG A 185 -2.02 -2.28 7.42
CA ARG A 185 -3.42 -2.21 7.88
C ARG A 185 -4.38 -2.92 6.93
N ALA A 186 -5.49 -3.44 7.47
CA ALA A 186 -6.58 -4.10 6.74
C ALA A 186 -7.42 -3.18 5.82
N HIS A 187 -7.13 -1.87 5.77
CA HIS A 187 -7.96 -0.88 5.06
C HIS A 187 -9.42 -0.77 5.56
N ASN A 188 -9.72 -1.33 6.73
CA ASN A 188 -11.02 -1.28 7.38
C ASN A 188 -10.83 -1.53 8.89
N ASP A 189 -11.22 -0.58 9.73
CA ASP A 189 -11.03 -0.68 11.19
C ASP A 189 -11.82 -1.85 11.80
N PHE A 190 -13.02 -2.17 11.30
CA PHE A 190 -13.81 -3.28 11.82
C PHE A 190 -13.14 -4.62 11.52
N ALA A 191 -12.62 -4.79 10.31
CA ALA A 191 -11.87 -5.98 9.92
C ALA A 191 -10.55 -6.08 10.72
N GLN A 192 -9.84 -4.97 10.90
CA GLN A 192 -8.61 -4.91 11.71
C GLN A 192 -8.88 -5.33 13.16
N VAL A 193 -9.86 -4.69 13.82
CA VAL A 193 -10.20 -4.95 15.22
C VAL A 193 -10.66 -6.40 15.41
N PHE A 194 -11.46 -6.92 14.47
CA PHE A 194 -11.88 -8.33 14.51
C PHE A 194 -10.70 -9.28 14.32
N ALA A 195 -9.81 -9.02 13.36
CA ALA A 195 -8.65 -9.85 13.09
C ALA A 195 -7.68 -9.90 14.29
N GLU A 196 -7.34 -8.74 14.85
CA GLU A 196 -6.33 -8.63 15.90
C GLU A 196 -6.85 -8.97 17.30
N SER A 197 -8.10 -8.63 17.61
CA SER A 197 -8.66 -8.71 18.97
C SER A 197 -9.85 -9.65 19.12
N GLY A 198 -10.26 -10.32 18.04
CA GLY A 198 -11.31 -11.34 18.05
C GLY A 198 -12.74 -10.79 18.04
N ILE A 199 -13.69 -11.72 18.09
CA ILE A 199 -15.13 -11.43 17.91
C ILE A 199 -15.68 -10.53 19.01
N LEU A 200 -15.25 -10.70 20.26
CA LEU A 200 -15.76 -9.90 21.36
C LEU A 200 -15.38 -8.43 21.17
N ALA A 201 -14.12 -8.15 20.85
CA ALA A 201 -13.66 -6.80 20.57
C ALA A 201 -14.35 -6.22 19.33
N GLY A 202 -14.48 -7.00 18.25
CA GLY A 202 -15.20 -6.60 17.04
C GLY A 202 -16.67 -6.22 17.32
N VAL A 203 -17.37 -7.03 18.12
CA VAL A 203 -18.75 -6.75 18.54
C VAL A 203 -18.82 -5.51 19.42
N PHE A 204 -17.96 -5.36 20.43
CA PHE A 204 -17.95 -4.16 21.26
C PHE A 204 -17.66 -2.89 20.46
N TYR A 205 -16.70 -2.97 19.54
CA TYR A 205 -16.38 -1.86 18.64
C TYR A 205 -17.61 -1.48 17.79
N ALA A 206 -18.29 -2.46 17.19
CA ALA A 206 -19.52 -2.22 16.43
C ALA A 206 -20.67 -1.68 17.29
N VAL A 207 -20.83 -2.16 18.52
CA VAL A 207 -21.86 -1.70 19.46
C VAL A 207 -21.71 -0.22 19.78
N VAL A 208 -20.48 0.30 19.90
CA VAL A 208 -20.28 1.75 20.13
C VAL A 208 -20.88 2.58 18.98
N PHE A 209 -20.67 2.17 17.72
CA PHE A 209 -21.29 2.84 16.57
C PHE A 209 -22.81 2.69 16.57
N VAL A 210 -23.34 1.50 16.86
CA VAL A 210 -24.80 1.27 16.93
C VAL A 210 -25.46 2.15 17.99
N LEU A 211 -24.87 2.22 19.19
CA LEU A 211 -25.38 3.05 20.28
C LEU A 211 -25.27 4.54 19.97
N GLY A 212 -24.14 4.97 19.39
CA GLY A 212 -23.92 6.34 18.94
C GLY A 212 -24.93 6.79 17.91
N LEU A 213 -25.11 6.00 16.84
CA LEU A 213 -26.08 6.23 15.78
C LEU A 213 -27.52 6.19 16.30
N GLY A 214 -27.88 5.17 17.08
CA GLY A 214 -29.24 5.01 17.59
C GLY A 214 -29.65 6.15 18.53
N SER A 215 -28.76 6.55 19.45
CA SER A 215 -29.03 7.61 20.42
C SER A 215 -29.10 8.98 19.75
N SER A 216 -28.17 9.27 18.84
CA SER A 216 -28.15 10.52 18.08
C SER A 216 -29.32 10.63 17.09
N LEU A 217 -29.70 9.55 16.40
CA LEU A 217 -30.88 9.51 15.53
C LEU A 217 -32.17 9.75 16.33
N LYS A 218 -32.34 9.07 17.46
CA LYS A 218 -33.50 9.25 18.35
C LYS A 218 -33.59 10.70 18.84
N ALA A 219 -32.47 11.30 19.22
CA ALA A 219 -32.42 12.71 19.62
C ALA A 219 -32.76 13.64 18.44
N ALA A 220 -32.17 13.42 17.26
CA ALA A 220 -32.42 14.21 16.06
C ALA A 220 -33.90 14.17 15.65
N MET A 221 -34.53 12.99 15.71
CA MET A 221 -35.95 12.82 15.40
C MET A 221 -36.87 13.47 16.44
N LYS A 222 -36.55 13.36 17.74
CA LYS A 222 -37.40 13.86 18.83
C LYS A 222 -37.28 15.36 19.06
N ARG A 223 -36.06 15.89 19.07
CA ARG A 223 -35.77 17.29 19.40
C ARG A 223 -35.80 18.20 18.17
N GLN A 224 -35.50 17.67 16.98
CA GLN A 224 -35.38 18.41 15.71
C GLN A 224 -34.47 19.66 15.79
N ASP A 225 -33.49 19.60 16.70
CA ASP A 225 -32.47 20.61 16.87
C ASP A 225 -31.26 20.32 15.98
N GLN A 226 -30.55 21.36 15.58
CA GLN A 226 -29.42 21.25 14.64
C GLN A 226 -28.25 20.46 15.22
N ILE A 227 -28.04 20.50 16.54
CA ILE A 227 -26.92 19.81 17.19
C ILE A 227 -27.11 18.30 17.08
N SER A 228 -28.30 17.80 17.45
CA SER A 228 -28.60 16.36 17.38
C SER A 228 -28.50 15.82 15.95
N VAL A 229 -28.91 16.60 14.94
CA VAL A 229 -28.78 16.22 13.52
C VAL A 229 -27.32 16.16 13.10
N ILE A 230 -26.51 17.16 13.46
CA ILE A 230 -25.08 17.18 13.12
C ILE A 230 -24.36 16.01 13.79
N VAL A 231 -24.59 15.75 15.09
CA VAL A 231 -23.99 14.61 15.80
C VAL A 231 -24.34 13.29 15.10
N PHE A 232 -25.58 13.10 14.65
CA PHE A 232 -25.96 11.91 13.88
C PHE A 232 -25.21 11.81 12.54
N MET A 233 -25.09 12.91 11.79
CA MET A 233 -24.33 12.93 10.54
C MET A 233 -22.85 12.61 10.76
N LEU A 234 -22.25 13.11 11.84
CA LEU A 234 -20.86 12.82 12.19
C LEU A 234 -20.65 11.34 12.54
N TRP A 235 -21.60 10.69 13.22
CA TRP A 235 -21.58 9.24 13.43
C TRP A 235 -21.67 8.46 12.12
N CYS A 236 -22.57 8.84 11.21
CA CYS A 236 -22.69 8.22 9.89
C CYS A 236 -21.38 8.37 9.11
N GLY A 237 -20.82 9.57 9.08
CA GLY A 237 -19.56 9.85 8.40
C GLY A 237 -18.41 9.06 8.98
N LEU A 238 -18.24 9.04 10.31
CA LEU A 238 -17.19 8.26 10.97
C LEU A 238 -17.33 6.75 10.73
N LEU A 239 -18.55 6.21 10.71
CA LEU A 239 -18.79 4.81 10.34
C LEU A 239 -18.30 4.52 8.93
N ILE A 240 -18.64 5.38 7.96
CA ILE A 240 -18.19 5.23 6.56
C ILE A 240 -16.65 5.29 6.48
N VAL A 241 -16.02 6.21 7.22
CA VAL A 241 -14.55 6.30 7.27
C VAL A 241 -13.95 5.02 7.87
N GLY A 242 -14.50 4.48 8.95
CA GLY A 242 -14.04 3.21 9.55
C GLY A 242 -14.24 1.99 8.66
N LEU A 243 -15.27 1.98 7.80
CA LEU A 243 -15.53 0.90 6.85
C LEU A 243 -14.67 0.97 5.59
N THR A 244 -14.18 2.15 5.22
CA THR A 244 -13.43 2.39 3.98
C THR A 244 -11.94 2.66 4.22
N ASN A 245 -11.54 2.83 5.47
CA ASN A 245 -10.23 3.31 5.87
C ASN A 245 -9.91 2.92 7.34
N PHE A 246 -8.86 3.52 7.90
CA PHE A 246 -8.33 3.21 9.24
C PHE A 246 -8.23 4.44 10.17
N PRO A 247 -9.33 5.15 10.48
CA PRO A 247 -9.31 6.32 11.35
C PRO A 247 -8.89 6.03 12.80
N LYS A 248 -9.07 4.81 13.31
CA LYS A 248 -8.75 4.44 14.72
C LYS A 248 -7.31 4.78 15.12
N GLU A 249 -6.35 4.62 14.21
CA GLU A 249 -4.92 4.83 14.50
C GLU A 249 -4.47 6.28 14.32
N ARG A 250 -5.39 7.18 13.95
CA ARG A 250 -5.08 8.56 13.63
C ARG A 250 -5.46 9.46 14.81
N PRO A 251 -4.51 10.26 15.34
CA PRO A 251 -4.77 11.06 16.54
C PRO A 251 -5.91 12.06 16.33
N GLU A 252 -6.03 12.66 15.15
CA GLU A 252 -7.09 13.60 14.81
C GLU A 252 -8.48 12.95 14.83
N PHE A 253 -8.60 11.71 14.35
CA PHE A 253 -9.85 10.96 14.40
C PHE A 253 -10.14 10.42 15.80
N ALA A 254 -9.13 10.07 16.59
CA ALA A 254 -9.29 9.66 17.98
C ALA A 254 -9.84 10.83 18.84
N VAL A 255 -9.29 12.03 18.67
CA VAL A 255 -9.83 13.26 19.30
C VAL A 255 -11.24 13.53 18.81
N PHE A 256 -11.48 13.44 17.51
CA PHE A 256 -12.81 13.63 16.92
C PHE A 256 -13.85 12.65 17.49
N PHE A 257 -13.49 11.37 17.58
CA PHE A 257 -14.32 10.33 18.17
C PHE A 257 -14.63 10.59 19.65
N GLY A 258 -13.64 11.04 20.44
CA GLY A 258 -13.84 11.43 21.83
C GLY A 258 -14.82 12.60 21.99
N ILE A 259 -14.69 13.64 21.15
CA ILE A 259 -15.64 14.76 21.11
C ILE A 259 -17.03 14.26 20.72
N LEU A 260 -17.12 13.39 19.72
CA LEU A 260 -18.38 12.85 19.25
C LEU A 260 -19.10 12.04 20.34
N LEU A 261 -18.37 11.21 21.09
CA LEU A 261 -18.89 10.51 22.26
C LEU A 261 -19.42 11.48 23.32
N ALA A 262 -18.69 12.55 23.62
CA ALA A 262 -19.10 13.56 24.59
C ALA A 262 -20.36 14.35 24.17
N LEU A 263 -20.53 14.60 22.87
CA LEU A 263 -21.70 15.29 22.32
C LEU A 263 -22.91 14.36 22.11
N THR A 264 -22.70 13.04 22.15
CA THR A 264 -23.77 12.06 21.93
C THR A 264 -24.76 12.09 23.10
N PRO A 265 -26.05 12.36 22.85
CA PRO A 265 -27.03 12.45 23.93
C PRO A 265 -27.17 11.11 24.68
N SER A 266 -26.91 11.13 25.99
CA SER A 266 -27.20 10.01 26.90
C SER A 266 -28.51 10.25 27.66
N GLN A 267 -29.24 9.17 27.96
CA GLN A 267 -30.38 9.19 28.89
C GLN A 267 -30.00 8.70 30.29
N ILE A 268 -28.75 8.27 30.46
CA ILE A 268 -28.24 7.67 31.70
C ILE A 268 -27.29 8.68 32.34
N ASP A 269 -27.67 9.15 33.53
CA ASP A 269 -26.80 9.97 34.38
C ASP A 269 -25.84 9.08 35.16
N VAL A 270 -24.60 8.98 34.69
CA VAL A 270 -23.54 8.24 35.37
C VAL A 270 -22.80 9.19 36.32
N HIS A 271 -22.88 8.92 37.62
CA HIS A 271 -22.12 9.65 38.63
C HIS A 271 -20.78 8.96 38.88
N LEU A 272 -19.70 9.51 38.29
CA LEU A 272 -18.34 9.03 38.51
C LEU A 272 -17.60 9.91 39.54
N PRO A 273 -16.74 9.32 40.40
CA PRO A 273 -15.93 10.10 41.33
C PRO A 273 -14.87 10.89 40.55
N LYS A 274 -15.08 12.21 40.39
CA LYS A 274 -14.22 13.11 39.59
C LYS A 274 -12.72 12.98 39.92
N LYS A 275 -12.37 12.90 41.21
CA LYS A 275 -10.98 12.72 41.65
C LYS A 275 -10.39 11.39 41.19
N GLY A 276 -11.16 10.30 41.26
CA GLY A 276 -10.74 8.97 40.82
C GLY A 276 -10.51 8.91 39.32
N VAL A 277 -11.46 9.45 38.53
CA VAL A 277 -11.32 9.55 37.08
C VAL A 277 -10.09 10.37 36.70
N LEU A 278 -9.91 11.54 37.30
CA LEU A 278 -8.73 12.39 37.04
C LEU A 278 -7.42 11.67 37.37
N MET A 279 -7.36 10.99 38.51
CA MET A 279 -6.16 10.24 38.93
C MET A 279 -5.84 9.09 37.96
N ILE A 280 -6.85 8.33 37.53
CA ILE A 280 -6.68 7.25 36.54
C ILE A 280 -6.22 7.84 35.19
N SER A 281 -6.85 8.91 34.72
CA SER A 281 -6.46 9.58 33.48
C SER A 281 -5.03 10.12 33.53
N MET A 282 -4.60 10.71 34.66
CA MET A 282 -3.23 11.17 34.85
C MET A 282 -2.22 10.02 34.87
N LEU A 283 -2.57 8.90 35.52
CA LEU A 283 -1.73 7.70 35.53
C LEU A 283 -1.59 7.11 34.12
N LEU A 284 -2.69 6.96 33.37
CA LEU A 284 -2.67 6.48 31.99
C LEU A 284 -1.88 7.41 31.08
N ALA A 285 -2.01 8.73 31.24
CA ALA A 285 -1.22 9.71 30.50
C ALA A 285 0.28 9.62 30.82
N LEU A 286 0.64 9.43 32.10
CA LEU A 286 2.04 9.24 32.51
C LEU A 286 2.65 7.97 31.94
N VAL A 287 1.91 6.85 32.00
CA VAL A 287 2.35 5.57 31.40
C VAL A 287 2.50 5.72 29.89
N GLY A 288 1.50 6.30 29.23
CA GLY A 288 1.54 6.56 27.78
C GLY A 288 2.71 7.45 27.37
N PHE A 289 2.99 8.52 28.12
CA PHE A 289 4.12 9.41 27.86
C PHE A 289 5.47 8.72 28.09
N SER A 290 5.57 7.85 29.09
CA SER A 290 6.78 7.08 29.38
C SER A 290 7.07 6.08 28.25
N LEU A 291 6.07 5.32 27.82
CA LEU A 291 6.19 4.39 26.68
C LEU A 291 6.53 5.13 25.39
N PHE A 292 5.88 6.27 25.13
CA PHE A 292 6.20 7.13 23.98
C PHE A 292 7.66 7.59 24.03
N SER A 293 8.15 8.03 25.19
CA SER A 293 9.54 8.48 25.35
C SER A 293 10.55 7.36 25.08
N LEU A 294 10.29 6.14 25.57
CA LEU A 294 11.10 4.96 25.28
C LEU A 294 11.08 4.59 23.80
N ARG A 295 9.91 4.66 23.16
CA ARG A 295 9.77 4.40 21.72
C ARG A 295 10.53 5.42 20.90
N MET A 296 10.38 6.71 21.19
CA MET A 296 11.09 7.78 20.49
C MET A 296 12.62 7.64 20.61
N LYS A 297 13.13 7.24 21.78
CA LYS A 297 14.56 6.95 21.95
C LYS A 297 15.01 5.78 21.05
N SER A 298 14.24 4.69 21.03
CA SER A 298 14.56 3.50 20.22
C SER A 298 14.51 3.81 18.72
N GLU A 299 13.49 4.53 18.27
CA GLU A 299 13.34 4.99 16.87
C GLU A 299 14.49 5.90 16.44
N PHE A 300 14.97 6.78 17.33
CA PHE A 300 16.12 7.63 17.06
C PHE A 300 17.39 6.80 16.79
N PHE A 301 17.69 5.83 17.65
CA PHE A 301 18.84 4.95 17.46
C PHE A 301 18.69 4.04 16.27
N PHE A 302 17.50 3.48 16.03
CA PHE A 302 17.24 2.68 14.86
C PHE A 302 17.42 3.48 13.55
N THR A 303 16.93 4.72 13.50
CA THR A 303 17.16 5.62 12.36
C THR A 303 18.65 5.88 12.15
N LYS A 304 19.42 6.06 13.22
CA LYS A 304 20.88 6.21 13.15
C LYS A 304 21.57 4.94 12.63
N ALA A 305 21.10 3.77 13.03
CA ALA A 305 21.58 2.50 12.50
C ALA A 305 21.33 2.41 10.98
N LEU A 306 20.14 2.75 10.49
CA LEU A 306 19.83 2.76 9.05
C LEU A 306 20.74 3.75 8.29
N GLN A 307 20.94 4.95 8.81
CA GLN A 307 21.87 5.93 8.21
C GLN A 307 23.30 5.39 8.12
N SER A 308 23.78 4.71 9.16
CA SER A 308 25.12 4.11 9.13
C SER A 308 25.24 2.92 8.19
N GLN A 309 24.14 2.19 7.93
CA GLN A 309 24.10 1.12 6.94
C GLN A 309 24.24 1.67 5.52
N GLU A 310 23.58 2.78 5.19
CA GLU A 310 23.74 3.47 3.90
C GLU A 310 25.19 3.92 3.65
N LEU A 311 25.90 4.29 4.73
CA LEU A 311 27.31 4.67 4.71
C LEU A 311 28.27 3.47 4.84
N ALA A 312 27.76 2.23 4.79
CA ALA A 312 28.52 0.99 5.02
C ALA A 312 29.38 0.99 6.31
N SER A 313 28.94 1.76 7.32
CA SER A 313 29.65 1.94 8.59
C SER A 313 29.14 0.94 9.64
N TRP A 314 29.52 -0.32 9.48
CA TRP A 314 28.95 -1.45 10.24
C TRP A 314 29.22 -1.44 11.76
N ILE A 315 30.33 -0.81 12.18
CA ILE A 315 30.65 -0.64 13.61
C ILE A 315 29.61 0.30 14.26
N LEU A 316 29.36 1.46 13.66
CA LEU A 316 28.36 2.41 14.15
C LEU A 316 26.95 1.83 14.07
N HIS A 317 26.65 1.08 13.00
CA HIS A 317 25.36 0.39 12.85
C HIS A 317 25.07 -0.53 14.03
N LYS A 318 26.05 -1.36 14.41
CA LYS A 318 25.97 -2.24 15.57
C LYS A 318 25.80 -1.45 16.88
N GLU A 319 26.64 -0.44 17.11
CA GLU A 319 26.56 0.40 18.31
C GLU A 319 25.18 1.06 18.47
N TYR A 320 24.57 1.50 17.38
CA TYR A 320 23.23 2.09 17.41
C TYR A 320 22.13 1.03 17.64
N LEU A 321 22.22 -0.15 17.02
CA LEU A 321 21.25 -1.23 17.26
C LEU A 321 21.33 -1.81 18.68
N ASP A 322 22.49 -1.77 19.33
CA ASP A 322 22.64 -2.17 20.74
C ASP A 322 21.92 -1.20 21.71
N GLN A 323 21.57 0.01 21.27
CA GLN A 323 20.80 0.99 22.05
C GLN A 323 19.30 0.91 21.83
N VAL A 324 18.84 0.10 20.87
CA VAL A 324 17.43 -0.12 20.58
C VAL A 324 16.83 -1.04 21.64
N ASN A 325 15.66 -0.67 22.17
CA ASN A 325 14.90 -1.54 23.06
C ASN A 325 13.93 -2.40 22.23
N ASP A 326 14.20 -3.70 22.15
CA ASP A 326 13.46 -4.64 21.30
C ASP A 326 12.03 -4.90 21.79
N GLU A 327 11.76 -4.77 23.10
CA GLU A 327 10.40 -4.91 23.63
C GLU A 327 9.49 -3.75 23.18
N ILE A 328 10.08 -2.56 23.00
CA ILE A 328 9.36 -1.36 22.59
C ILE A 328 9.38 -1.19 21.06
N LEU A 329 10.43 -1.65 20.38
CA LEU A 329 10.61 -1.60 18.93
C LEU A 329 11.09 -2.99 18.42
N PRO A 330 10.19 -3.97 18.31
CA PRO A 330 10.56 -5.31 17.82
C PRO A 330 10.67 -5.39 16.28
N PHE A 331 9.95 -4.52 15.57
CA PHE A 331 9.89 -4.49 14.11
C PHE A 331 10.08 -3.07 13.58
N ASP A 332 10.61 -2.97 12.37
CA ASP A 332 10.55 -1.74 11.59
C ASP A 332 9.17 -1.52 10.94
N HIS A 333 9.06 -0.45 10.14
CA HIS A 333 7.81 -0.04 9.51
C HIS A 333 7.27 -1.01 8.44
N ILE A 334 8.07 -1.95 7.93
CA ILE A 334 7.61 -3.00 6.99
C ILE A 334 7.39 -4.35 7.69
N GLY A 335 7.55 -4.40 9.01
CA GLY A 335 7.40 -5.63 9.78
C GLY A 335 8.67 -6.48 9.81
N ARG A 336 9.82 -5.94 9.39
CA ARG A 336 11.10 -6.63 9.49
C ARG A 336 11.60 -6.58 10.94
N PRO A 337 11.92 -7.72 11.58
CA PRO A 337 12.41 -7.74 12.95
C PRO A 337 13.74 -7.00 13.11
N ILE A 338 13.98 -6.35 14.26
CA ILE A 338 15.25 -5.65 14.52
C ILE A 338 16.46 -6.59 14.48
N ASP A 339 16.30 -7.84 14.91
CA ASP A 339 17.38 -8.84 14.84
C ASP A 339 17.79 -9.19 13.42
N TRP A 340 16.90 -9.03 12.44
CA TRP A 340 17.29 -9.14 11.03
C TRP A 340 18.33 -8.07 10.69
N HIS A 341 18.12 -6.82 11.13
CA HIS A 341 19.04 -5.71 10.88
C HIS A 341 20.40 -5.96 11.55
N ARG A 342 20.39 -6.51 12.78
CA ARG A 342 21.62 -6.95 13.45
C ARG A 342 22.35 -8.05 12.66
N GLY A 343 21.62 -9.05 12.18
CA GLY A 343 22.16 -10.13 11.36
C GLY A 343 22.77 -9.61 10.06
N TYR A 344 22.04 -8.75 9.36
CA TYR A 344 22.48 -8.10 8.12
C TYR A 344 23.76 -7.27 8.35
N GLY A 345 23.80 -6.44 9.39
CA GLY A 345 24.99 -5.65 9.73
C GLY A 345 26.21 -6.52 10.02
N ARG A 346 26.03 -7.65 10.72
CA ARG A 346 27.13 -8.59 11.03
C ARG A 346 27.67 -9.32 9.81
N VAL A 347 26.79 -9.73 8.89
CA VAL A 347 27.23 -10.31 7.59
C VAL A 347 28.14 -9.33 6.87
N ASN A 348 27.73 -8.07 6.77
CA ASN A 348 28.50 -7.05 6.05
C ASN A 348 29.75 -6.58 6.82
N ALA A 349 29.77 -6.72 8.15
CA ALA A 349 30.97 -6.50 8.97
C ALA A 349 31.98 -7.65 8.88
N GLY A 350 31.64 -8.78 8.23
CA GLY A 350 32.49 -9.98 8.23
C GLY A 350 32.53 -10.70 9.57
N GLU A 351 31.50 -10.53 10.42
CA GLU A 351 31.33 -11.20 11.71
C GLU A 351 30.29 -12.34 11.59
N PRO A 352 30.64 -13.52 11.04
CA PRO A 352 29.66 -14.60 10.81
C PRO A 352 29.13 -15.22 12.11
N GLN A 353 29.75 -14.92 13.26
CA GLN A 353 29.34 -15.47 14.55
C GLN A 353 27.97 -14.94 14.97
N LYS A 354 27.08 -15.86 15.36
CA LYS A 354 25.69 -15.60 15.77
C LYS A 354 24.76 -15.04 14.69
N VAL A 355 25.20 -14.88 13.44
CA VAL A 355 24.31 -14.42 12.35
C VAL A 355 23.11 -15.35 12.18
N ARG A 356 23.34 -16.67 12.26
CA ARG A 356 22.27 -17.67 12.21
C ARG A 356 21.28 -17.53 13.36
N GLU A 357 21.76 -17.22 14.57
CA GLU A 357 20.92 -17.03 15.75
C GLU A 357 20.04 -15.79 15.57
N LEU A 358 20.62 -14.67 15.14
CA LEU A 358 19.89 -13.43 14.89
C LEU A 358 18.80 -13.59 13.81
N PHE A 359 19.11 -14.25 12.70
CA PHE A 359 18.08 -14.50 11.68
C PHE A 359 17.04 -15.53 12.14
N GLN A 360 17.38 -16.45 13.03
CA GLN A 360 16.41 -17.38 13.62
C GLN A 360 15.49 -16.65 14.60
N GLU A 361 16.02 -15.79 15.46
CA GLU A 361 15.24 -14.92 16.37
C GLU A 361 14.30 -14.00 15.56
N ALA A 362 14.80 -13.42 14.47
CA ALA A 362 13.97 -12.68 13.53
C ALA A 362 12.87 -13.57 12.90
N LEU A 363 13.18 -14.80 12.51
CA LEU A 363 12.19 -15.71 11.93
C LEU A 363 11.11 -16.08 12.95
N ASP A 364 11.49 -16.26 14.21
CA ASP A 364 10.55 -16.59 15.28
C ASP A 364 9.57 -15.42 15.55
N LEU A 365 10.03 -14.17 15.40
CA LEU A 365 9.21 -12.96 15.51
C LEU A 365 8.33 -12.71 14.29
N ASN A 366 8.85 -12.92 13.08
CA ASN A 366 8.08 -12.82 11.83
C ASN A 366 8.39 -14.00 10.89
N PRO A 367 7.62 -15.10 11.01
CA PRO A 367 7.86 -16.33 10.25
C PRO A 367 7.65 -16.21 8.74
N PHE A 368 7.00 -15.13 8.29
CA PHE A 368 6.56 -14.96 6.91
C PHE A 368 7.31 -13.83 6.18
N HIS A 369 8.32 -13.23 6.83
CA HIS A 369 9.09 -12.15 6.21
C HIS A 369 10.08 -12.72 5.18
N PRO A 370 9.96 -12.38 3.89
CA PRO A 370 10.77 -13.03 2.84
C PRO A 370 12.26 -12.78 3.01
N GLU A 371 12.65 -11.59 3.47
CA GLU A 371 14.06 -11.25 3.68
C GLU A 371 14.71 -12.04 4.81
N THR A 372 13.94 -12.45 5.83
CA THR A 372 14.45 -13.22 6.95
C THR A 372 14.73 -14.65 6.55
N LEU A 373 13.79 -15.28 5.85
CA LEU A 373 13.95 -16.59 5.23
C LEU A 373 15.13 -16.58 4.25
N ASN A 374 15.25 -15.53 3.43
CA ASN A 374 16.35 -15.35 2.50
C ASN A 374 17.71 -15.15 3.21
N GLY A 375 17.74 -14.45 4.35
CA GLY A 375 18.91 -14.32 5.20
C GLY A 375 19.41 -15.68 5.71
N LEU A 376 18.51 -16.50 6.26
CA LEU A 376 18.83 -17.87 6.68
C LEU A 376 19.31 -18.74 5.52
N GLY A 377 18.60 -18.70 4.38
CA GLY A 377 19.02 -19.43 3.18
C GLY A 377 20.42 -19.04 2.71
N SER A 378 20.75 -17.75 2.76
CA SER A 378 22.08 -17.24 2.38
C SER A 378 23.18 -17.73 3.33
N VAL A 379 22.91 -17.77 4.65
CA VAL A 379 23.85 -18.34 5.64
C VAL A 379 24.04 -19.84 5.43
N ARG A 380 22.99 -20.58 5.08
CA ARG A 380 23.09 -22.02 4.77
C ARG A 380 23.89 -22.25 3.49
N ALA A 381 23.63 -21.46 2.46
CA ALA A 381 24.35 -21.54 1.19
C ALA A 381 25.84 -21.24 1.36
N SER A 382 26.22 -20.23 2.17
CA SER A 382 27.63 -19.90 2.43
C SER A 382 28.36 -21.00 3.21
N ASN A 383 27.64 -21.81 3.99
CA ASN A 383 28.16 -23.01 4.64
C ASN A 383 28.21 -24.25 3.72
N GLY A 384 27.78 -24.14 2.46
CA GLY A 384 27.70 -25.25 1.51
C GLY A 384 26.46 -26.15 1.71
N GLU A 385 25.53 -25.78 2.58
CA GLU A 385 24.30 -26.54 2.88
C GLU A 385 23.20 -26.20 1.85
N PHE A 386 23.46 -26.50 0.57
CA PHE A 386 22.61 -26.04 -0.55
C PHE A 386 21.16 -26.54 -0.51
N GLU A 387 20.92 -27.76 -0.03
CA GLU A 387 19.55 -28.30 0.08
C GLU A 387 18.72 -27.55 1.13
N LEU A 388 19.32 -27.23 2.29
CA LEU A 388 18.67 -26.42 3.31
C LEU A 388 18.45 -24.98 2.84
N ALA A 389 19.44 -24.42 2.13
CA ALA A 389 19.31 -23.10 1.53
C ALA A 389 18.16 -23.04 0.50
N GLU A 390 18.06 -24.04 -0.38
CA GLU A 390 16.96 -24.19 -1.36
C GLU A 390 15.61 -24.16 -0.66
N ASN A 391 15.44 -24.89 0.44
CA ASN A 391 14.18 -24.89 1.21
C ASN A 391 13.83 -23.51 1.76
N TYR A 392 14.77 -22.80 2.39
CA TYR A 392 14.52 -21.45 2.91
C TYR A 392 14.19 -20.45 1.81
N PHE A 393 14.85 -20.53 0.65
CA PHE A 393 14.53 -19.65 -0.47
C PHE A 393 13.18 -19.99 -1.11
N LEU A 394 12.82 -21.27 -1.20
CA LEU A 394 11.49 -21.68 -1.64
C LEU A 394 10.40 -21.17 -0.69
N GLU A 395 10.61 -21.24 0.63
CA GLU A 395 9.70 -20.66 1.61
C GLU A 395 9.60 -19.13 1.48
N SER A 396 10.72 -18.44 1.23
CA SER A 396 10.77 -16.99 1.00
C SER A 396 9.91 -16.56 -0.19
N VAL A 397 9.95 -17.30 -1.31
CA VAL A 397 9.19 -16.97 -2.52
C VAL A 397 7.80 -17.61 -2.57
N ALA A 398 7.46 -18.53 -1.66
CA ALA A 398 6.18 -19.23 -1.67
C ALA A 398 4.97 -18.29 -1.49
N ARG A 399 5.17 -17.16 -0.79
CA ARG A 399 4.13 -16.15 -0.55
C ARG A 399 4.39 -14.85 -1.29
N THR A 400 5.64 -14.48 -1.49
CA THR A 400 6.07 -13.32 -2.29
C THR A 400 6.80 -13.82 -3.54
N PRO A 401 6.05 -14.27 -4.55
CA PRO A 401 6.61 -15.01 -5.69
C PRO A 401 7.59 -14.19 -6.52
N ARG A 402 7.50 -12.86 -6.49
CA ARG A 402 8.38 -11.97 -7.25
C ARG A 402 9.50 -11.35 -6.41
N TYR A 403 9.65 -11.79 -5.15
CA TYR A 403 10.75 -11.34 -4.29
C TYR A 403 12.11 -11.65 -4.92
N GLN A 404 12.77 -10.60 -5.43
CA GLN A 404 13.91 -10.76 -6.32
C GLN A 404 15.06 -11.51 -5.66
N ALA A 405 15.46 -11.15 -4.44
CA ALA A 405 16.62 -11.74 -3.82
C ALA A 405 16.44 -13.25 -3.59
N GLY A 406 15.24 -13.69 -3.20
CA GLY A 406 14.89 -15.11 -3.05
C GLY A 406 14.95 -15.86 -4.38
N GLN A 407 14.34 -15.30 -5.43
CA GLN A 407 14.35 -15.91 -6.77
C GLN A 407 15.75 -16.00 -7.38
N ILE A 408 16.58 -14.97 -7.21
CA ILE A 408 17.95 -14.97 -7.72
C ILE A 408 18.86 -15.89 -6.92
N ASN A 409 18.61 -16.02 -5.62
CA ASN A 409 19.27 -17.04 -4.80
C ASN A 409 18.92 -18.47 -5.24
N LEU A 410 17.65 -18.74 -5.56
CA LEU A 410 17.24 -20.02 -6.14
C LEU A 410 17.90 -20.27 -7.50
N ALA A 411 17.88 -19.28 -8.39
CA ALA A 411 18.51 -19.40 -9.70
C ALA A 411 20.00 -19.73 -9.59
N ALA A 412 20.72 -19.06 -8.68
CA ALA A 412 22.12 -19.33 -8.40
C ALA A 412 22.35 -20.77 -7.88
N ILE A 413 21.55 -21.24 -6.93
CA ILE A 413 21.64 -22.63 -6.43
C ILE A 413 21.37 -23.63 -7.56
N TYR A 414 20.35 -23.41 -8.37
CA TYR A 414 20.00 -24.30 -9.47
C TYR A 414 21.08 -24.33 -10.56
N LEU A 415 21.76 -23.21 -10.82
CA LEU A 415 22.93 -23.18 -11.71
C LEU A 415 24.07 -24.06 -11.16
N VAL A 416 24.40 -23.93 -9.88
CA VAL A 416 25.44 -24.74 -9.22
C VAL A 416 25.10 -26.23 -9.27
N GLN A 417 23.82 -26.57 -9.12
CA GLN A 417 23.31 -27.95 -9.20
C GLN A 417 23.12 -28.47 -10.64
N GLY A 418 23.37 -27.66 -11.68
CA GLY A 418 23.17 -28.04 -13.08
C GLY A 418 21.69 -28.15 -13.52
N LYS A 419 20.76 -27.61 -12.72
CA LYS A 419 19.31 -27.59 -12.99
C LYS A 419 18.91 -26.35 -13.81
N GLY A 420 19.42 -26.23 -15.03
CA GLY A 420 19.29 -25.03 -15.88
C GLY A 420 17.85 -24.53 -16.09
N THR A 421 16.88 -25.43 -16.34
CA THR A 421 15.47 -25.05 -16.51
C THR A 421 14.90 -24.40 -15.26
N LYS A 422 15.12 -24.98 -14.07
CA LYS A 422 14.66 -24.39 -12.82
C LYS A 422 15.32 -23.03 -12.55
N ALA A 423 16.61 -22.90 -12.88
CA ALA A 423 17.31 -21.63 -12.74
C ALA A 423 16.70 -20.55 -13.62
N PHE A 424 16.34 -20.90 -14.86
CA PHE A 424 15.65 -20.02 -15.79
C PHE A 424 14.27 -19.60 -15.25
N ASP A 425 13.47 -20.55 -14.78
CA ASP A 425 12.12 -20.29 -14.25
C ASP A 425 12.16 -19.36 -13.03
N SER A 426 13.10 -19.60 -12.10
CA SER A 426 13.32 -18.72 -10.95
C SER A 426 13.75 -17.31 -11.38
N PHE A 427 14.67 -17.20 -12.34
CA PHE A 427 15.10 -15.89 -12.83
C PHE A 427 13.96 -15.08 -13.44
N ILE A 428 13.15 -15.70 -14.32
CA ILE A 428 12.01 -15.03 -14.96
C ILE A 428 10.93 -14.63 -13.95
N SER A 429 10.81 -15.36 -12.84
CA SER A 429 9.85 -15.06 -11.77
C SER A 429 10.28 -13.89 -10.88
N ALA A 430 11.56 -13.50 -10.89
CA ALA A 430 12.05 -12.37 -10.11
C ALA A 430 11.49 -11.03 -10.62
N ASP A 431 11.39 -10.02 -9.75
CA ASP A 431 11.04 -8.67 -10.20
C ASP A 431 12.08 -8.14 -11.21
N PRO A 432 11.70 -7.81 -12.46
CA PRO A 432 12.64 -7.39 -13.50
C PRO A 432 12.89 -5.87 -13.50
N TYR A 433 12.20 -5.11 -12.65
CA TYR A 433 12.34 -3.65 -12.53
C TYR A 433 13.42 -3.26 -11.51
N LEU A 434 13.62 -4.07 -10.46
CA LEU A 434 14.78 -3.95 -9.60
C LEU A 434 16.03 -4.48 -10.33
N VAL A 435 17.06 -3.68 -10.52
CA VAL A 435 18.30 -4.12 -11.20
C VAL A 435 19.45 -4.10 -10.21
N THR A 436 19.90 -5.29 -9.80
CA THR A 436 21.05 -5.49 -8.91
C THR A 436 22.20 -6.17 -9.67
N ASP A 437 23.43 -5.99 -9.23
CA ASP A 437 24.61 -6.60 -9.86
C ASP A 437 24.47 -8.12 -10.00
N ARG A 438 23.92 -8.77 -8.97
CA ARG A 438 23.69 -10.22 -8.97
C ARG A 438 22.57 -10.65 -9.93
N TYR A 439 21.53 -9.84 -10.06
CA TYR A 439 20.48 -10.05 -11.06
C TYR A 439 21.07 -9.99 -12.48
N VAL A 440 21.93 -9.00 -12.75
CA VAL A 440 22.64 -8.87 -14.04
C VAL A 440 23.54 -10.06 -14.30
N GLU A 441 24.34 -10.48 -13.31
CA GLU A 441 25.27 -11.61 -13.44
C GLU A 441 24.54 -12.92 -13.79
N ILE A 442 23.55 -13.31 -12.98
CA ILE A 442 22.80 -14.56 -13.17
C ILE A 442 22.01 -14.52 -14.48
N GLY A 443 21.34 -13.41 -14.77
CA GLY A 443 20.60 -13.22 -16.01
C GLY A 443 21.49 -13.33 -17.25
N THR A 444 22.69 -12.74 -17.22
CA THR A 444 23.66 -12.83 -18.31
C THR A 444 24.07 -14.28 -18.57
N ILE A 445 24.34 -15.06 -17.51
CA ILE A 445 24.74 -16.47 -17.63
C ILE A 445 23.60 -17.27 -18.30
N LEU A 446 22.38 -17.16 -17.76
CA LEU A 446 21.21 -17.88 -18.25
C LEU A 446 20.84 -17.51 -19.68
N ALA A 447 20.88 -16.21 -20.01
CA ALA A 447 20.58 -15.72 -21.34
C ALA A 447 21.57 -16.25 -22.36
N ARG A 448 22.88 -16.19 -22.06
CA ARG A 448 23.92 -16.64 -22.99
C ARG A 448 23.87 -18.14 -23.22
N ASP A 449 23.62 -18.93 -22.18
CA ASP A 449 23.43 -20.37 -22.32
C ASP A 449 22.21 -20.70 -23.20
N SER A 450 21.09 -20.01 -22.95
CA SER A 450 19.86 -20.14 -23.75
C SER A 450 20.08 -19.74 -25.20
N ILE A 451 20.70 -18.59 -25.47
CA ILE A 451 21.01 -18.13 -26.83
C ILE A 451 21.93 -19.12 -27.55
N LYS A 452 22.98 -19.61 -26.86
CA LYS A 452 23.91 -20.59 -27.42
C LYS A 452 23.19 -21.86 -27.86
N SER A 453 22.25 -22.35 -27.07
CA SER A 453 21.42 -23.53 -27.42
C SER A 453 20.53 -23.27 -28.63
N MET A 454 20.09 -22.03 -28.83
CA MET A 454 19.19 -21.61 -29.91
C MET A 454 19.89 -21.23 -31.22
N LEU A 455 21.18 -20.85 -31.19
CA LEU A 455 21.93 -20.42 -32.38
C LEU A 455 21.77 -21.34 -33.60
N PRO A 456 21.78 -22.69 -33.46
CA PRO A 456 21.61 -23.60 -34.60
C PRO A 456 20.22 -23.54 -35.25
N SER A 457 19.20 -23.02 -34.56
CA SER A 457 17.82 -22.95 -35.07
C SER A 457 17.58 -21.81 -36.06
N PHE A 458 18.48 -20.83 -36.14
CA PHE A 458 18.38 -19.70 -37.07
C PHE A 458 18.99 -20.06 -38.43
N SER A 459 18.13 -20.39 -39.40
CA SER A 459 18.55 -20.79 -40.75
C SER A 459 19.13 -19.63 -41.57
N GLU A 460 18.61 -18.42 -41.38
CA GLU A 460 19.01 -17.24 -42.15
C GLU A 460 20.25 -16.60 -41.57
N ARG A 461 21.24 -16.35 -42.44
CA ARG A 461 22.54 -15.79 -42.06
C ARG A 461 22.41 -14.48 -41.27
N LYS A 462 21.52 -13.58 -41.69
CA LYS A 462 21.28 -12.29 -40.98
C LYS A 462 20.80 -12.53 -39.55
N MET A 463 19.76 -13.33 -39.36
CA MET A 463 19.26 -13.67 -38.01
C MET A 463 20.32 -14.36 -37.15
N ARG A 464 21.07 -15.30 -37.73
CA ARG A 464 22.11 -16.05 -37.01
C ARG A 464 23.25 -15.13 -36.56
N LEU A 465 23.76 -14.27 -37.43
CA LEU A 465 24.84 -13.32 -37.10
C LEU A 465 24.39 -12.28 -36.06
N THR A 466 23.16 -11.76 -36.18
CA THR A 466 22.61 -10.85 -35.17
C THR A 466 22.49 -11.55 -33.82
N THR A 467 21.95 -12.77 -33.80
CA THR A 467 21.83 -13.56 -32.56
C THR A 467 23.20 -13.88 -31.95
N GLU A 468 24.22 -14.14 -32.78
CA GLU A 468 25.61 -14.32 -32.34
C GLU A 468 26.21 -13.03 -31.77
N ALA A 469 25.87 -11.87 -32.33
CA ALA A 469 26.25 -10.57 -31.77
C ALA A 469 25.58 -10.32 -30.40
N ILE A 470 24.31 -10.70 -30.22
CA ILE A 470 23.63 -10.67 -28.92
C ILE A 470 24.37 -11.55 -27.91
N TYR A 471 24.69 -12.80 -28.27
CA TYR A 471 25.41 -13.76 -27.42
C TYR A 471 26.80 -13.26 -27.00
N ASN A 472 27.51 -12.60 -27.91
CA ASN A 472 28.86 -12.07 -27.68
C ASN A 472 28.87 -10.74 -26.91
N THR A 473 27.70 -10.13 -26.68
CA THR A 473 27.52 -8.88 -25.95
C THR A 473 26.79 -9.15 -24.63
N PRO A 474 27.50 -9.30 -23.48
CA PRO A 474 26.89 -9.71 -22.22
C PRO A 474 25.71 -8.84 -21.77
N SER A 475 25.85 -7.52 -21.85
CA SER A 475 24.78 -6.57 -21.51
C SER A 475 23.54 -6.77 -22.40
N TRP A 476 23.72 -7.00 -23.71
CA TRP A 476 22.60 -7.23 -24.61
C TRP A 476 21.91 -8.57 -24.33
N SER A 477 22.68 -9.63 -24.08
CA SER A 477 22.12 -10.91 -23.64
C SER A 477 21.25 -10.76 -22.39
N PHE A 478 21.73 -10.00 -21.40
CA PHE A 478 20.97 -9.68 -20.19
C PHE A 478 19.67 -8.90 -20.50
N GLU A 479 19.74 -7.86 -21.33
CA GLU A 479 18.54 -7.09 -21.70
C GLU A 479 17.47 -7.97 -22.36
N VAL A 480 17.86 -8.95 -23.19
CA VAL A 480 16.89 -9.88 -23.81
C VAL A 480 16.13 -10.67 -22.75
N ILE A 481 16.81 -11.25 -21.76
CA ILE A 481 16.13 -12.05 -20.73
C ILE A 481 15.31 -11.16 -19.78
N ARG A 482 15.79 -9.94 -19.49
CA ARG A 482 15.05 -8.96 -18.68
C ARG A 482 13.78 -8.51 -19.38
N HIS A 483 13.85 -8.16 -20.66
CA HIS A 483 12.68 -7.81 -21.47
C HIS A 483 11.70 -8.97 -21.61
N ALA A 484 12.19 -10.21 -21.68
CA ALA A 484 11.33 -11.39 -21.70
C ALA A 484 10.49 -11.47 -20.42
N ALA A 485 11.10 -11.24 -19.26
CA ALA A 485 10.41 -11.17 -17.98
C ALA A 485 9.43 -9.98 -17.89
N MET A 486 9.85 -8.77 -18.29
CA MET A 486 8.99 -7.57 -18.25
C MET A 486 7.75 -7.69 -19.13
N ASN A 487 7.92 -8.24 -20.34
CA ASN A 487 6.84 -8.35 -21.33
C ASN A 487 6.02 -9.64 -21.15
N ASN A 488 6.37 -10.49 -20.18
CA ASN A 488 5.82 -11.83 -20.00
C ASN A 488 5.86 -12.66 -21.31
N ASN A 489 6.95 -12.49 -22.07
CA ASN A 489 7.16 -13.18 -23.34
C ASN A 489 8.03 -14.42 -23.13
N PRO A 490 7.77 -15.53 -23.85
CA PRO A 490 8.74 -16.61 -23.91
C PRO A 490 10.09 -16.08 -24.42
N PHE A 491 11.19 -16.49 -23.78
CA PHE A 491 12.52 -15.97 -24.10
C PHE A 491 12.90 -16.09 -25.58
N HIS A 492 12.56 -17.21 -26.20
CA HIS A 492 12.82 -17.44 -27.61
C HIS A 492 12.08 -16.46 -28.53
N VAL A 493 10.90 -15.98 -28.12
CA VAL A 493 10.14 -14.94 -28.82
C VAL A 493 10.84 -13.61 -28.61
N GLN A 494 11.17 -13.24 -27.37
CA GLN A 494 11.86 -11.98 -27.09
C GLN A 494 13.21 -11.88 -27.81
N LEU A 495 13.99 -12.96 -27.86
CA LEU A 495 15.26 -12.98 -28.61
C LEU A 495 15.07 -12.68 -30.10
N ARG A 496 14.00 -13.21 -30.71
CA ARG A 496 13.66 -12.94 -32.11
C ARG A 496 13.24 -11.48 -32.31
N ILE A 497 12.41 -10.95 -31.41
CA ILE A 497 11.99 -9.54 -31.39
C ILE A 497 13.22 -8.63 -31.36
N GLU A 498 14.14 -8.84 -30.42
CA GLU A 498 15.37 -8.02 -30.27
C GLU A 498 16.27 -8.08 -31.52
N ALA A 499 16.48 -9.29 -32.07
CA ALA A 499 17.28 -9.47 -33.27
C ALA A 499 16.65 -8.78 -34.50
N LEU A 500 15.33 -8.91 -34.68
CA LEU A 500 14.59 -8.27 -35.77
C LEU A 500 14.55 -6.75 -35.62
N TYR A 501 14.32 -6.25 -34.41
CA TYR A 501 14.34 -4.82 -34.12
C TYR A 501 15.69 -4.19 -34.46
N TYR A 502 16.80 -4.84 -34.07
CA TYR A 502 18.13 -4.40 -34.47
C TYR A 502 18.32 -4.40 -35.99
N LEU A 503 17.86 -5.44 -36.69
CA LEU A 503 17.95 -5.50 -38.15
C LEU A 503 17.11 -4.42 -38.84
N LEU A 504 15.88 -4.16 -38.38
CA LEU A 504 15.00 -3.14 -38.93
C LEU A 504 15.55 -1.73 -38.72
N LYS A 505 16.12 -1.45 -37.54
CA LYS A 505 16.72 -0.14 -37.24
C LYS A 505 17.96 0.17 -38.09
N ASN A 506 18.64 -0.85 -38.59
CA ASN A 506 19.90 -0.72 -39.33
C ASN A 506 19.79 -1.16 -40.80
N CYS A 507 18.59 -1.43 -41.32
CA CYS A 507 18.42 -1.82 -42.72
C CYS A 507 18.42 -0.60 -43.65
N GLU A 508 18.98 -0.74 -44.84
CA GLU A 508 18.90 0.27 -45.89
C GLU A 508 18.27 -0.30 -47.17
N ASN A 509 17.32 0.44 -47.76
CA ASN A 509 16.72 0.15 -49.06
C ASN A 509 16.18 -1.30 -49.19
N THR A 510 16.67 -2.08 -50.15
CA THR A 510 16.23 -3.45 -50.45
C THR A 510 16.49 -4.44 -49.32
N GLU A 511 17.38 -4.12 -48.37
CA GLU A 511 17.62 -4.97 -47.21
C GLU A 511 16.44 -4.96 -46.24
N CYS A 512 15.68 -3.87 -46.17
CA CYS A 512 14.52 -3.79 -45.29
C CYS A 512 13.42 -4.76 -45.72
N ALA A 513 13.19 -4.94 -47.02
CA ALA A 513 12.21 -5.90 -47.53
C ALA A 513 12.54 -7.35 -47.12
N GLU A 514 13.82 -7.71 -47.11
CA GLU A 514 14.28 -9.01 -46.62
C GLU A 514 14.03 -9.16 -45.11
N VAL A 515 14.28 -8.10 -44.32
CA VAL A 515 14.02 -8.10 -42.87
C VAL A 515 12.52 -8.16 -42.55
N TYR A 516 11.64 -7.54 -43.35
CA TYR A 516 10.19 -7.70 -43.22
C TYR A 516 9.74 -9.15 -43.46
N ASN A 517 10.31 -9.85 -44.44
CA ASN A 517 10.04 -11.28 -44.63
C ASN A 517 10.52 -12.13 -43.42
N LEU A 518 11.64 -11.75 -42.80
CA LEU A 518 12.11 -12.38 -41.56
C LEU A 518 11.18 -12.10 -40.38
N LYS A 519 10.62 -10.88 -40.28
CA LYS A 519 9.60 -10.51 -39.28
C LYS A 519 8.40 -11.44 -39.38
N GLU A 520 7.81 -11.59 -40.57
CA GLU A 520 6.67 -12.50 -40.80
C GLU A 520 7.00 -13.96 -40.47
N LYS A 521 8.22 -14.42 -40.77
CA LYS A 521 8.64 -15.80 -40.49
C LYS A 521 8.82 -16.09 -39.00
N TYR A 522 9.49 -15.21 -38.26
CA TYR A 522 9.93 -15.47 -36.89
C TYR A 522 8.98 -14.95 -35.81
N VAL A 523 8.16 -13.94 -36.13
CA VAL A 523 7.17 -13.30 -35.25
C VAL A 523 5.88 -13.02 -36.05
N PRO A 524 5.08 -14.06 -36.37
CA PRO A 524 3.90 -13.90 -37.24
C PRO A 524 2.71 -13.19 -36.58
N ASP A 525 2.67 -13.09 -35.24
CA ASP A 525 1.56 -12.49 -34.51
C ASP A 525 1.60 -10.95 -34.55
N HIS A 526 0.52 -10.34 -35.06
CA HIS A 526 0.29 -8.89 -35.14
C HIS A 526 0.25 -8.13 -33.79
N LYS A 527 0.57 -8.78 -32.67
CA LYS A 527 0.50 -8.17 -31.32
C LYS A 527 1.78 -7.49 -30.86
N ILE A 528 2.89 -7.70 -31.56
CA ILE A 528 4.16 -7.06 -31.23
C ILE A 528 4.39 -6.00 -32.28
N ASP A 529 4.02 -4.77 -31.94
CA ASP A 529 4.34 -3.60 -32.75
C ASP A 529 5.86 -3.39 -32.68
N LEU A 530 6.55 -3.90 -33.70
CA LEU A 530 7.97 -3.66 -33.95
C LEU A 530 8.19 -2.38 -34.75
N ASP A 531 7.10 -1.72 -35.16
CA ASP A 531 7.15 -0.49 -35.93
C ASP A 531 7.27 0.67 -34.92
N LEU A 532 8.40 1.37 -34.99
CA LEU A 532 8.69 2.61 -34.27
C LEU A 532 8.02 3.81 -34.93
#